data_AF-A0A6J7VFF5-F1
#
_entry.id   AF-A0A6J7VFF5-F1
#
_cell.length_a   1.000
_cell.length_b   1.000
_cell.length_c   1.000
_cell.angle_alpha   90.00
_cell.angle_beta   90.00
_cell.angle_gamma   90.00
#
_symmetry.space_group_name_H-M   'P 1'
#
loop_
_entity.id
_entity.type
_entity.pdbx_description
1 polymer ?
#
loop_
_entity_poly.entity_id
_entity_poly.type
_entity_poly.pdbx_seq_one_letter_code
_entity_poly.pdbx_strand_id
1 'polypeptide(L)'
;MFTLDKVVATPHLGASTDEAQERAGIAVAVSVRKALAGELVPDAVNVKGGVIDQEIRPSLPLVEKMAQIATELLNEVPVTMEIQVRGEIAVHDSSILAISALKGALIAVGAEEVTYVNAPGLANDRGMTSNVTTTADSAEYRSMISLRAATGSGKAITVDGTLMGIKQTQKIIAIDSFSLDLPPTAHIIFLRYVDQPGVIGTVGHTLGQAHINIAGMQVARSGAGGKALMALTVDSDVSEDILATIKKETGAESVRAVVLVD
;
A
#
# COMPACT_ATOMS: atom_id res chain seq x y z
N MET A 1 -11.93 8.36 -51.58
CA MET A 1 -10.56 7.90 -51.25
C MET A 1 -10.12 6.75 -52.15
N PHE A 2 -10.87 5.65 -52.23
CA PHE A 2 -10.47 4.46 -53.02
C PHE A 2 -10.42 4.64 -54.56
N THR A 3 -10.83 5.80 -55.07
CA THR A 3 -10.76 6.17 -56.50
C THR A 3 -9.55 7.07 -56.82
N LEU A 4 -8.70 7.36 -55.84
CA LEU A 4 -7.53 8.23 -55.98
C LEU A 4 -6.24 7.40 -55.93
N ASP A 5 -5.51 7.33 -57.05
CA ASP A 5 -4.26 6.54 -57.15
C ASP A 5 -3.16 7.00 -56.17
N LYS A 6 -3.26 8.23 -55.65
CA LYS A 6 -2.34 8.78 -54.65
C LYS A 6 -2.62 8.28 -53.22
N VAL A 7 -3.67 7.49 -53.01
CA VAL A 7 -4.09 7.01 -51.68
C VAL A 7 -3.90 5.49 -51.60
N VAL A 8 -2.96 5.05 -50.76
CA VAL A 8 -2.83 3.63 -50.38
C VAL A 8 -3.76 3.36 -49.21
N ALA A 9 -4.69 2.42 -49.39
CA ALA A 9 -5.58 1.96 -48.33
C ALA A 9 -5.38 0.46 -48.08
N THR A 10 -5.34 0.05 -46.82
CA THR A 10 -5.30 -1.35 -46.40
C THR A 10 -6.52 -1.66 -45.53
N PRO A 11 -7.17 -2.83 -45.66
CA PRO A 11 -8.37 -3.18 -44.91
C PRO A 11 -8.04 -3.57 -43.47
N HIS A 12 -7.62 -2.60 -42.65
CA HIS A 12 -7.27 -2.78 -41.23
C HIS A 12 -6.27 -3.92 -40.97
N LEU A 13 -5.32 -4.14 -41.89
CA LEU A 13 -4.34 -5.22 -41.80
C LEU A 13 -3.25 -5.01 -40.73
N GLY A 14 -3.27 -3.87 -40.02
CA GLY A 14 -2.21 -3.48 -39.07
C GLY A 14 -2.01 -4.46 -37.90
N ALA A 15 -3.06 -5.17 -37.48
CA ALA A 15 -3.00 -6.21 -36.45
C ALA A 15 -3.20 -7.64 -37.01
N SER A 16 -3.23 -7.79 -38.34
CA SER A 16 -3.43 -9.07 -39.03
C SER A 16 -2.09 -9.80 -39.27
N THR A 17 -1.30 -9.95 -38.21
CA THR A 17 -0.06 -10.76 -38.22
C THR A 17 -0.16 -11.85 -37.16
N ASP A 18 0.54 -12.97 -37.40
CA ASP A 18 0.52 -14.12 -36.48
C ASP A 18 1.05 -13.72 -35.09
N GLU A 19 2.08 -12.88 -35.03
CA GLU A 19 2.68 -12.41 -33.77
C GLU A 19 1.72 -11.52 -32.96
N ALA A 20 0.91 -10.69 -33.64
CA ALA A 20 -0.08 -9.85 -32.99
C ALA A 20 -1.22 -10.69 -32.41
N GLN A 21 -1.68 -11.71 -33.15
CA GLN A 21 -2.72 -12.64 -32.69
C GLN A 21 -2.22 -13.52 -31.54
N GLU A 22 -0.98 -14.01 -31.58
CA GLU A 22 -0.38 -14.78 -30.49
C GLU A 22 -0.30 -13.96 -29.20
N ARG A 23 0.22 -12.72 -29.28
CA ARG A 23 0.29 -11.81 -28.11
C ARG A 23 -1.09 -11.52 -27.53
N ALA A 24 -2.07 -11.28 -28.39
CA ALA A 24 -3.46 -11.07 -27.95
C ALA A 24 -4.02 -12.32 -27.24
N GLY A 25 -3.78 -13.51 -27.79
CA GLY A 25 -4.19 -14.78 -27.19
C GLY A 25 -3.57 -15.01 -25.80
N ILE A 26 -2.26 -14.77 -25.66
CA ILE A 26 -1.55 -14.88 -24.37
C ILE A 26 -2.13 -13.88 -23.36
N ALA A 27 -2.34 -12.62 -23.77
CA ALA A 27 -2.90 -11.59 -22.90
C ALA A 27 -4.29 -11.99 -22.37
N VAL A 28 -5.17 -12.47 -23.25
CA VAL A 28 -6.51 -12.95 -22.86
C VAL A 28 -6.41 -14.15 -21.92
N ALA A 29 -5.54 -15.13 -22.21
CA ALA A 29 -5.37 -16.31 -21.37
C ALA A 29 -4.91 -15.94 -19.95
N VAL A 30 -3.96 -15.00 -19.83
CA VAL A 30 -3.52 -14.46 -18.54
C VAL A 30 -4.67 -13.77 -17.82
N SER A 31 -5.46 -12.94 -18.50
CA SER A 31 -6.62 -12.25 -17.92
C SER A 31 -7.70 -13.21 -17.46
N VAL A 32 -7.99 -14.27 -18.21
CA VAL A 32 -8.95 -15.33 -17.79
C VAL A 32 -8.43 -16.07 -16.57
N ARG A 33 -7.15 -16.46 -16.55
CA ARG A 33 -6.54 -17.11 -15.38
C ARG A 33 -6.67 -16.24 -14.14
N LYS A 34 -6.36 -14.94 -14.25
CA LYS A 34 -6.51 -13.97 -13.17
C LYS A 34 -7.97 -13.87 -12.71
N ALA A 35 -8.91 -13.76 -13.64
CA ALA A 35 -10.34 -13.74 -13.31
C ALA A 35 -10.78 -14.97 -12.51
N LEU A 36 -10.37 -16.16 -12.95
CA LEU A 36 -10.70 -17.43 -12.30
C LEU A 36 -10.03 -17.60 -10.93
N ALA A 37 -8.85 -17.02 -10.75
CA ALA A 37 -8.16 -16.95 -9.46
C ALA A 37 -8.73 -15.84 -8.53
N GLY A 38 -9.72 -15.07 -9.00
CA GLY A 38 -10.22 -13.88 -8.30
C GLY A 38 -9.21 -12.72 -8.24
N GLU A 39 -8.09 -12.81 -8.95
CA GLU A 39 -7.15 -11.70 -9.07
C GLU A 39 -7.75 -10.53 -9.84
N LEU A 40 -7.18 -9.35 -9.63
CA LEU A 40 -7.55 -8.18 -10.42
C LEU A 40 -7.20 -8.40 -11.89
N VAL A 41 -8.19 -8.21 -12.76
CA VAL A 41 -8.02 -8.26 -14.22
C VAL A 41 -7.97 -6.83 -14.75
N PRO A 42 -6.78 -6.28 -15.01
CA PRO A 42 -6.64 -4.85 -15.28
C PRO A 42 -7.28 -4.40 -16.60
N ASP A 43 -7.49 -5.35 -17.52
CA ASP A 43 -8.08 -5.12 -18.84
C ASP A 43 -9.59 -5.46 -18.88
N ALA A 44 -10.19 -5.72 -17.72
CA ALA A 44 -11.61 -6.08 -17.66
C ALA A 44 -12.48 -4.87 -18.01
N VAL A 45 -13.26 -5.01 -19.08
CA VAL A 45 -14.10 -3.91 -19.59
C VAL A 45 -15.38 -3.69 -18.80
N ASN A 46 -15.81 -4.65 -17.97
CA ASN A 46 -17.14 -4.66 -17.31
C ASN A 46 -17.09 -4.78 -15.78
N VAL A 47 -15.96 -4.53 -15.12
CA VAL A 47 -15.87 -4.46 -13.65
C VAL A 47 -16.16 -3.02 -13.22
N LYS A 48 -16.77 -2.80 -12.03
CA LYS A 48 -16.83 -1.45 -11.45
C LYS A 48 -15.41 -0.90 -11.34
N GLY A 49 -15.07 0.09 -12.19
CA GLY A 49 -13.72 0.65 -12.33
C GLY A 49 -13.11 0.54 -13.74
N GLY A 50 -13.71 -0.23 -14.65
CA GLY A 50 -13.25 -0.33 -16.05
C GLY A 50 -11.79 -0.76 -16.21
N VAL A 51 -11.17 -0.36 -17.32
CA VAL A 51 -9.73 -0.55 -17.56
C VAL A 51 -8.96 0.37 -16.60
N ILE A 52 -8.08 -0.23 -15.80
CA ILE A 52 -7.28 0.53 -14.84
C ILE A 52 -6.15 1.24 -15.56
N ASP A 53 -6.09 2.55 -15.38
CA ASP A 53 -5.05 3.41 -15.94
C ASP A 53 -3.65 2.92 -15.57
N GLN A 54 -2.72 3.00 -16.51
CA GLN A 54 -1.34 2.53 -16.33
C GLN A 54 -0.61 3.32 -15.24
N GLU A 55 -0.96 4.58 -15.01
CA GLU A 55 -0.39 5.42 -13.95
C GLU A 55 -0.95 5.08 -12.56
N ILE A 56 -2.18 4.55 -12.48
CA ILE A 56 -2.82 4.15 -11.21
C ILE A 56 -2.43 2.73 -10.80
N ARG A 57 -2.29 1.83 -11.77
CA ARG A 57 -2.05 0.39 -11.54
C ARG A 57 -0.89 0.09 -10.56
N PRO A 58 0.28 0.76 -10.61
CA PRO A 58 1.37 0.49 -9.68
C PRO A 58 1.06 0.88 -8.22
N SER A 59 0.07 1.75 -8.00
CA SER A 59 -0.33 2.23 -6.68
C SER A 59 -1.22 1.24 -5.91
N LEU A 60 -1.85 0.30 -6.61
CA LEU A 60 -2.71 -0.73 -6.02
C LEU A 60 -2.02 -1.50 -4.87
N PRO A 61 -0.87 -2.18 -5.08
CA PRO A 61 -0.18 -2.88 -4.00
C PRO A 61 0.39 -1.95 -2.93
N LEU A 62 0.71 -0.70 -3.27
CA LEU A 62 1.15 0.28 -2.27
C LEU A 62 0.00 0.60 -1.29
N VAL A 63 -1.20 0.87 -1.81
CA VAL A 63 -2.38 1.17 -0.98
C VAL A 63 -2.80 -0.03 -0.14
N GLU A 64 -2.69 -1.26 -0.67
CA GLU A 64 -2.91 -2.48 0.13
C GLU A 64 -1.96 -2.52 1.34
N LYS A 65 -0.66 -2.31 1.13
CA LYS A 65 0.35 -2.29 2.19
C LYS A 65 0.15 -1.15 3.18
N MET A 66 -0.22 0.03 2.70
CA MET A 66 -0.56 1.18 3.55
C MET A 66 -1.75 0.86 4.47
N ALA A 67 -2.79 0.19 3.95
CA ALA A 67 -3.95 -0.22 4.73
C ALA A 67 -3.60 -1.31 5.75
N GLN A 68 -2.73 -2.25 5.41
CA GLN A 68 -2.21 -3.25 6.37
C GLN A 68 -1.46 -2.57 7.52
N ILE A 69 -0.52 -1.67 7.21
CA ILE A 69 0.22 -0.89 8.22
C ILE A 69 -0.74 -0.09 9.09
N ALA A 70 -1.69 0.64 8.49
CA ALA A 70 -2.65 1.45 9.24
C ALA A 70 -3.49 0.60 10.20
N THR A 71 -3.97 -0.56 9.75
CA THR A 71 -4.80 -1.48 10.53
C THR A 71 -4.04 -2.05 11.73
N GLU A 72 -2.80 -2.51 11.52
CA GLU A 72 -1.96 -3.04 12.60
C GLU A 72 -1.59 -1.98 13.63
N LEU A 73 -1.26 -0.77 13.18
CA LEU A 73 -0.91 0.34 14.08
C LEU A 73 -2.11 0.85 14.88
N LEU A 74 -3.32 0.77 14.32
CA LEU A 74 -4.56 1.05 15.06
C LEU A 74 -4.84 0.00 16.12
N ASN A 75 -4.42 -1.25 15.88
CA ASN A 75 -4.70 -2.41 16.74
C ASN A 75 -6.22 -2.58 16.99
N GLU A 76 -7.01 -2.22 15.98
CA GLU A 76 -8.47 -2.23 15.99
C GLU A 76 -8.95 -2.16 14.54
N VAL A 77 -10.08 -2.80 14.23
CA VAL A 77 -10.62 -2.82 12.87
C VAL A 77 -11.03 -1.39 12.44
N PRO A 78 -10.51 -0.86 11.33
CA PRO A 78 -10.91 0.45 10.83
C PRO A 78 -12.35 0.39 10.28
N VAL A 79 -13.17 1.37 10.62
CA VAL A 79 -14.56 1.53 10.11
C VAL A 79 -14.59 2.39 8.84
N THR A 80 -13.65 3.33 8.72
CA THR A 80 -13.51 4.20 7.54
C THR A 80 -12.07 4.27 7.08
N MET A 81 -11.88 4.28 5.76
CA MET A 81 -10.61 4.58 5.11
C MET A 81 -10.82 5.67 4.05
N GLU A 82 -10.14 6.79 4.24
CA GLU A 82 -10.17 7.93 3.34
C GLU A 82 -8.86 7.97 2.57
N ILE A 83 -8.92 7.76 1.26
CA ILE A 83 -7.76 7.80 0.38
C ILE A 83 -7.77 9.13 -0.35
N GLN A 84 -6.67 9.88 -0.25
CA GLN A 84 -6.48 11.10 -1.00
C GLN A 84 -5.30 10.95 -1.95
N VAL A 85 -5.61 11.01 -3.24
CA VAL A 85 -4.63 10.95 -4.33
C VAL A 85 -4.23 12.36 -4.72
N ARG A 86 -2.94 12.65 -4.67
CA ARG A 86 -2.39 13.99 -4.86
C ARG A 86 -1.40 14.04 -6.03
N GLY A 87 -1.37 15.18 -6.72
CA GLY A 87 -0.36 15.48 -7.73
C GLY A 87 -0.70 14.93 -9.12
N GLU A 88 0.31 14.49 -9.86
CA GLU A 88 0.18 14.15 -11.28
C GLU A 88 -0.81 13.01 -11.53
N ILE A 89 -0.87 12.01 -10.65
CA ILE A 89 -1.78 10.87 -10.82
C ILE A 89 -3.25 11.21 -10.46
N ALA A 90 -3.53 12.39 -9.91
CA ALA A 90 -4.87 12.79 -9.47
C ALA A 90 -5.86 13.02 -10.62
N VAL A 91 -5.37 13.14 -11.85
CA VAL A 91 -6.20 13.35 -13.06
C VAL A 91 -6.82 12.04 -13.58
N HIS A 92 -6.31 10.89 -13.15
CA HIS A 92 -6.77 9.57 -13.57
C HIS A 92 -7.85 9.03 -12.64
N ASP A 93 -8.68 8.10 -13.13
CA ASP A 93 -9.64 7.40 -12.28
C ASP A 93 -8.91 6.50 -11.27
N SER A 94 -8.97 6.92 -10.00
CA SER A 94 -8.34 6.27 -8.86
C SER A 94 -9.34 5.57 -7.95
N SER A 95 -10.60 5.43 -8.37
CA SER A 95 -11.67 4.81 -7.56
C SER A 95 -11.34 3.38 -7.10
N ILE A 96 -10.57 2.64 -7.90
CA ILE A 96 -10.10 1.28 -7.57
C ILE A 96 -9.23 1.23 -6.29
N LEU A 97 -8.56 2.34 -5.92
CA LEU A 97 -7.71 2.39 -4.71
C LEU A 97 -8.52 2.24 -3.43
N ALA A 98 -9.81 2.58 -3.43
CA ALA A 98 -10.71 2.27 -2.31
C ALA A 98 -10.81 0.76 -2.08
N ILE A 99 -10.92 -0.02 -3.17
CA ILE A 99 -10.97 -1.49 -3.08
C ILE A 99 -9.61 -2.05 -2.62
N SER A 100 -8.49 -1.49 -3.09
CA SER A 100 -7.15 -1.85 -2.58
C SER A 100 -7.03 -1.62 -1.07
N ALA A 101 -7.53 -0.49 -0.56
CA ALA A 101 -7.50 -0.21 0.86
C ALA A 101 -8.35 -1.22 1.67
N LEU A 102 -9.57 -1.53 1.20
CA LEU A 102 -10.41 -2.56 1.81
C LEU A 102 -9.73 -3.93 1.81
N LYS A 103 -9.12 -4.33 0.69
CA LYS A 103 -8.39 -5.60 0.58
C LYS A 103 -7.25 -5.65 1.60
N GLY A 104 -6.41 -4.61 1.67
CA GLY A 104 -5.31 -4.55 2.61
C GLY A 104 -5.76 -4.60 4.08
N ALA A 105 -6.80 -3.85 4.44
CA ALA A 105 -7.35 -3.91 5.80
C ALA A 105 -7.94 -5.27 6.16
N LEU A 106 -8.66 -5.91 5.22
CA LEU A 106 -9.21 -7.26 5.40
C LEU A 106 -8.11 -8.31 5.64
N ILE A 107 -7.01 -8.24 4.89
CA ILE A 107 -5.85 -9.11 5.06
C ILE A 107 -5.24 -8.92 6.46
N ALA A 108 -5.03 -7.67 6.88
CA ALA A 108 -4.46 -7.38 8.20
C ALA A 108 -5.34 -7.85 9.37
N VAL A 109 -6.67 -7.87 9.22
CA VAL A 109 -7.56 -8.46 10.25
C VAL A 109 -7.68 -9.99 10.15
N GLY A 110 -6.87 -10.64 9.31
CA GLY A 110 -6.78 -12.09 9.18
C GLY A 110 -7.86 -12.72 8.28
N ALA A 111 -8.46 -11.96 7.36
CA ALA A 111 -9.35 -12.55 6.36
C ALA A 111 -8.54 -13.31 5.30
N GLU A 112 -8.95 -14.55 5.01
CA GLU A 112 -8.35 -15.40 3.98
C GLU A 112 -9.05 -15.21 2.63
N GLU A 113 -8.33 -15.53 1.54
CA GLU A 113 -8.86 -15.53 0.16
C GLU A 113 -9.52 -14.20 -0.26
N VAL A 114 -8.97 -13.08 0.21
CA VAL A 114 -9.47 -11.73 -0.11
C VAL A 114 -9.02 -11.34 -1.52
N THR A 115 -10.00 -11.02 -2.35
CA THR A 115 -9.84 -10.64 -3.74
C THR A 115 -10.38 -9.24 -3.98
N TYR A 116 -9.99 -8.61 -5.09
CA TYR A 116 -10.57 -7.33 -5.50
C TYR A 116 -12.08 -7.41 -5.77
N VAL A 117 -12.59 -8.60 -6.09
CA VAL A 117 -14.01 -8.82 -6.37
C VAL A 117 -14.82 -8.97 -5.09
N ASN A 118 -14.33 -9.76 -4.12
CA ASN A 118 -15.07 -10.03 -2.88
C ASN A 118 -14.79 -8.99 -1.77
N ALA A 119 -13.68 -8.24 -1.82
CA ALA A 119 -13.28 -7.31 -0.77
C ALA A 119 -14.38 -6.30 -0.39
N PRO A 120 -15.11 -5.66 -1.33
CA PRO A 120 -16.19 -4.75 -0.96
C PRO A 120 -17.32 -5.41 -0.16
N GLY A 121 -17.67 -6.66 -0.51
CA GLY A 121 -18.69 -7.41 0.23
C GLY A 121 -18.21 -7.80 1.62
N LEU A 122 -17.01 -8.39 1.71
CA LEU A 122 -16.39 -8.79 2.98
C LEU A 122 -16.15 -7.61 3.93
N ALA A 123 -15.84 -6.44 3.38
CA ALA A 123 -15.67 -5.19 4.11
C ALA A 123 -17.01 -4.68 4.65
N ASN A 124 -18.06 -4.69 3.82
CA ASN A 124 -19.40 -4.27 4.21
C ASN A 124 -19.95 -5.13 5.36
N ASP A 125 -19.73 -6.45 5.33
CA ASP A 125 -20.12 -7.37 6.41
C ASP A 125 -19.43 -7.06 7.76
N ARG A 126 -18.28 -6.38 7.71
CA ARG A 126 -17.49 -5.93 8.88
C ARG A 126 -17.69 -4.45 9.20
N GLY A 127 -18.61 -3.76 8.52
CA GLY A 127 -18.86 -2.33 8.72
C GLY A 127 -17.72 -1.43 8.26
N MET A 128 -16.86 -1.91 7.36
CA MET A 128 -15.75 -1.15 6.80
C MET A 128 -16.17 -0.43 5.51
N THR A 129 -15.79 0.83 5.38
CA THR A 129 -16.04 1.64 4.19
C THR A 129 -14.77 2.34 3.74
N SER A 130 -14.67 2.61 2.44
CA SER A 130 -13.54 3.33 1.86
C SER A 130 -14.01 4.32 0.80
N ASN A 131 -13.35 5.47 0.71
CA ASN A 131 -13.59 6.45 -0.35
C ASN A 131 -12.26 6.97 -0.92
N VAL A 132 -12.31 7.50 -2.14
CA VAL A 132 -11.18 8.15 -2.79
C VAL A 132 -11.54 9.58 -3.13
N THR A 133 -10.64 10.49 -2.82
CA THR A 133 -10.68 11.90 -3.25
C THR A 133 -9.39 12.23 -3.98
N THR A 134 -9.44 13.22 -4.87
CA THR A 134 -8.28 13.62 -5.66
C THR A 134 -8.02 15.12 -5.52
N THR A 135 -6.76 15.52 -5.61
CA THR A 135 -6.35 16.93 -5.70
C THR A 135 -5.09 17.05 -6.55
N ALA A 136 -5.02 18.06 -7.41
CA ALA A 136 -3.81 18.32 -8.20
C ALA A 136 -2.66 18.88 -7.35
N ASP A 137 -2.96 19.42 -6.16
CA ASP A 137 -1.95 20.01 -5.28
C ASP A 137 -1.18 18.93 -4.51
N SER A 138 0.15 18.99 -4.62
CA SER A 138 1.09 18.14 -3.91
C SER A 138 2.40 18.90 -3.70
N ALA A 139 2.66 19.31 -2.46
CA ALA A 139 3.76 20.20 -2.14
C ALA A 139 5.15 19.51 -2.15
N GLU A 140 5.22 18.23 -1.76
CA GLU A 140 6.49 17.56 -1.48
C GLU A 140 6.87 16.51 -2.53
N TYR A 141 5.88 15.90 -3.20
CA TYR A 141 6.09 14.81 -4.16
C TYR A 141 5.30 15.07 -5.44
N ARG A 142 5.80 14.60 -6.59
CA ARG A 142 5.06 14.70 -7.87
C ARG A 142 3.72 13.99 -7.80
N SER A 143 3.70 12.86 -7.09
CA SER A 143 2.51 12.06 -6.81
C SER A 143 2.60 11.51 -5.38
N MET A 144 1.51 11.59 -4.63
CA MET A 144 1.42 11.07 -3.26
C MET A 144 0.03 10.50 -3.05
N ILE A 145 -0.06 9.44 -2.25
CA ILE A 145 -1.31 8.91 -1.74
C ILE A 145 -1.29 9.02 -0.22
N SER A 146 -2.32 9.63 0.35
CA SER A 146 -2.55 9.66 1.79
C SER A 146 -3.71 8.73 2.12
N LEU A 147 -3.50 7.78 3.03
CA LEU A 147 -4.55 6.89 3.53
C LEU A 147 -4.77 7.20 5.00
N ARG A 148 -5.96 7.70 5.32
CA ARG A 148 -6.41 7.92 6.69
C ARG A 148 -7.40 6.84 7.09
N ALA A 149 -7.02 5.99 8.05
CA ALA A 149 -7.89 4.96 8.61
C ALA A 149 -8.40 5.41 9.99
N ALA A 150 -9.69 5.23 10.26
CA ALA A 150 -10.29 5.53 11.55
C ALA A 150 -11.14 4.37 12.06
N THR A 151 -11.22 4.24 13.38
CA THR A 151 -11.88 3.14 14.11
C THR A 151 -13.17 3.62 14.77
N GLY A 152 -14.03 2.68 15.18
CA GLY A 152 -15.25 2.99 15.91
C GLY A 152 -15.00 3.64 17.27
N SER A 153 -13.83 3.41 17.88
CA SER A 153 -13.41 4.06 19.12
C SER A 153 -12.95 5.52 18.95
N GLY A 154 -12.83 6.00 17.71
CA GLY A 154 -12.37 7.36 17.40
C GLY A 154 -10.84 7.49 17.22
N LYS A 155 -10.07 6.41 17.37
CA LYS A 155 -8.65 6.42 16.96
C LYS A 155 -8.55 6.54 15.44
N ALA A 156 -7.55 7.28 14.99
CA ALA A 156 -7.22 7.38 13.57
C ALA A 156 -5.71 7.39 13.38
N ILE A 157 -5.28 6.93 12.21
CA ILE A 157 -3.89 7.01 11.77
C ILE A 157 -3.86 7.40 10.29
N THR A 158 -2.88 8.20 9.91
CA THR A 158 -2.61 8.50 8.51
C THR A 158 -1.30 7.84 8.09
N VAL A 159 -1.31 7.15 6.96
CA VAL A 159 -0.10 6.61 6.31
C VAL A 159 -0.01 7.25 4.94
N ASP A 160 1.13 7.86 4.64
CA ASP A 160 1.40 8.48 3.34
C ASP A 160 2.40 7.64 2.55
N GLY A 161 2.13 7.48 1.26
CA GLY A 161 2.92 6.67 0.35
C GLY A 161 3.19 7.37 -0.98
N THR A 162 4.25 6.96 -1.64
CA THR A 162 4.57 7.37 -3.01
C THR A 162 5.28 6.24 -3.77
N LEU A 163 5.35 6.39 -5.09
CA LEU A 163 6.15 5.55 -5.97
C LEU A 163 7.31 6.41 -6.50
N MET A 164 8.54 5.97 -6.25
CA MET A 164 9.73 6.76 -6.51
C MET A 164 10.53 6.24 -7.72
N GLY A 165 10.92 7.18 -8.58
CA GLY A 165 11.79 6.94 -9.74
C GLY A 165 11.12 6.14 -10.86
N ILE A 166 11.88 5.88 -11.92
CA ILE A 166 11.39 5.18 -13.12
C ILE A 166 10.93 3.75 -12.80
N LYS A 167 11.53 3.13 -11.78
CA LYS A 167 11.18 1.79 -11.30
C LYS A 167 9.88 1.74 -10.49
N GLN A 168 9.27 2.89 -10.18
CA GLN A 168 8.06 2.98 -9.37
C GLN A 168 8.23 2.26 -8.01
N THR A 169 9.38 2.47 -7.36
CA THR A 169 9.68 1.82 -6.09
C THR A 169 8.75 2.35 -5.00
N GLN A 170 8.03 1.45 -4.33
CA GLN A 170 7.11 1.78 -3.26
C GLN A 170 7.84 2.36 -2.05
N LYS A 171 7.31 3.45 -1.50
CA LYS A 171 7.83 4.11 -0.29
C LYS A 171 6.68 4.55 0.61
N ILE A 172 6.79 4.26 1.90
CA ILE A 172 6.04 4.90 2.96
C ILE A 172 6.84 6.13 3.39
N ILE A 173 6.24 7.29 3.22
CA ILE A 173 6.89 8.60 3.34
C ILE A 173 6.44 9.39 4.56
N ALA A 174 5.30 9.02 5.16
CA ALA A 174 4.94 9.51 6.48
C ALA A 174 3.99 8.55 7.18
N ILE A 175 4.01 8.61 8.52
CA ILE A 175 2.95 8.07 9.37
C ILE A 175 2.59 9.15 10.39
N ASP A 176 1.32 9.56 10.39
CA ASP A 176 0.83 10.79 11.04
C ASP A 176 1.73 11.99 10.68
N SER A 177 2.30 12.66 11.68
CA SER A 177 3.19 13.81 11.50
C SER A 177 4.67 13.42 11.33
N PHE A 178 4.99 12.12 11.29
CA PHE A 178 6.37 11.65 11.23
C PHE A 178 6.76 11.33 9.78
N SER A 179 7.62 12.17 9.20
CA SER A 179 8.19 11.95 7.86
C SER A 179 9.20 10.80 7.87
N LEU A 180 9.12 9.93 6.87
CA LEU A 180 9.89 8.70 6.72
C LEU A 180 10.39 8.54 5.27
N ASP A 181 11.31 7.60 5.06
CA ASP A 181 11.64 7.05 3.74
C ASP A 181 11.80 5.54 3.87
N LEU A 182 10.67 4.84 4.02
CA LEU A 182 10.63 3.42 4.39
C LEU A 182 10.11 2.59 3.21
N PRO A 183 10.92 1.64 2.66
CA PRO A 183 10.38 0.64 1.76
C PRO A 183 9.46 -0.33 2.51
N PRO A 184 8.26 -0.65 2.02
CA PRO A 184 7.36 -1.59 2.68
C PRO A 184 7.83 -3.05 2.45
N THR A 185 8.61 -3.58 3.38
CA THR A 185 9.13 -4.97 3.38
C THR A 185 8.23 -5.92 4.17
N ALA A 186 8.47 -7.23 4.06
CA ALA A 186 7.66 -8.25 4.73
C ALA A 186 7.52 -8.05 6.24
N HIS A 187 8.63 -7.84 6.97
CA HIS A 187 8.57 -7.66 8.43
C HIS A 187 9.02 -6.25 8.80
N ILE A 188 8.14 -5.52 9.50
CA ILE A 188 8.38 -4.16 9.94
C ILE A 188 8.03 -4.02 11.42
N ILE A 189 8.88 -3.37 12.21
CA ILE A 189 8.59 -3.01 13.59
C ILE A 189 8.40 -1.49 13.67
N PHE A 190 7.30 -1.05 14.25
CA PHE A 190 7.05 0.35 14.58
C PHE A 190 7.10 0.56 16.08
N LEU A 191 7.78 1.62 16.50
CA LEU A 191 7.96 2.01 17.89
C LEU A 191 7.61 3.50 18.04
N ARG A 192 6.62 3.83 18.88
CA ARG A 192 6.35 5.22 19.30
C ARG A 192 6.85 5.45 20.71
N TYR A 193 7.75 6.41 20.88
CA TYR A 193 8.48 6.64 22.13
C TYR A 193 8.80 8.12 22.34
N VAL A 194 9.35 8.46 23.50
CA VAL A 194 9.90 9.79 23.78
C VAL A 194 11.39 9.78 23.50
N ASP A 195 11.87 10.70 22.67
CA ASP A 195 13.27 10.76 22.21
C ASP A 195 14.23 11.02 23.39
N GLN A 196 14.89 9.97 23.87
CA GLN A 196 15.82 10.01 25.00
C GLN A 196 17.04 9.12 24.73
N PRO A 197 18.21 9.42 25.34
CA PRO A 197 19.40 8.60 25.21
C PRO A 197 19.14 7.13 25.56
N GLY A 198 19.68 6.23 24.74
CA GLY A 198 19.66 4.79 24.99
C GLY A 198 18.58 4.01 24.25
N VAL A 199 17.45 4.63 23.86
CA VAL A 199 16.32 3.90 23.24
C VAL A 199 16.74 3.11 21.99
N ILE A 200 17.46 3.74 21.06
CA ILE A 200 17.95 3.07 19.83
C ILE A 200 18.89 1.90 20.17
N GLY A 201 19.78 2.11 21.14
CA GLY A 201 20.72 1.08 21.58
C GLY A 201 20.02 -0.12 22.21
N THR A 202 19.00 0.12 23.04
CA THR A 202 18.16 -0.91 23.63
C THR A 202 17.48 -1.75 22.54
N VAL A 203 16.78 -1.11 21.59
CA VAL A 203 16.09 -1.83 20.49
C VAL A 203 17.07 -2.71 19.70
N GLY A 204 18.20 -2.14 19.29
CA GLY A 204 19.21 -2.88 18.54
C GLY A 204 19.82 -4.03 19.34
N HIS A 205 20.04 -3.83 20.64
CA HIS A 205 20.55 -4.88 21.53
C HIS A 205 19.54 -6.03 21.69
N THR A 206 18.27 -5.73 21.98
CA THR A 206 17.24 -6.75 22.17
C THR A 206 17.04 -7.60 20.90
N LEU A 207 16.98 -6.96 19.72
CA LEU A 207 16.88 -7.68 18.44
C LEU A 207 18.15 -8.50 18.15
N GLY A 208 19.33 -7.94 18.44
CA GLY A 208 20.60 -8.65 18.27
C GLY A 208 20.75 -9.88 19.18
N GLN A 209 20.27 -9.82 20.42
CA GLN A 209 20.20 -10.98 21.34
C GLN A 209 19.28 -12.08 20.81
N ALA A 210 18.21 -11.69 20.11
CA ALA A 210 17.31 -12.61 19.43
C ALA A 210 17.82 -13.09 18.05
N HIS A 211 19.02 -12.68 17.63
CA HIS A 211 19.59 -12.96 16.31
C HIS A 211 18.73 -12.46 15.14
N ILE A 212 17.99 -11.37 15.34
CA ILE A 212 17.17 -10.73 14.30
C ILE A 212 17.98 -9.59 13.67
N ASN A 213 18.25 -9.70 12.38
CA ASN A 213 18.96 -8.66 11.64
C ASN A 213 18.03 -7.50 11.26
N ILE A 214 18.58 -6.27 11.30
CA ILE A 214 17.89 -5.04 10.91
C ILE A 214 18.36 -4.68 9.50
N ALA A 215 17.48 -4.81 8.51
CA ALA A 215 17.75 -4.47 7.11
C ALA A 215 17.71 -2.96 6.85
N GLY A 216 16.94 -2.23 7.65
CA GLY A 216 16.76 -0.79 7.51
C GLY A 216 16.14 -0.19 8.76
N MET A 217 16.46 1.07 9.03
CA MET A 217 15.93 1.80 10.17
C MET A 217 15.68 3.24 9.75
N GLN A 218 14.48 3.74 10.04
CA GLN A 218 14.10 5.14 9.93
C GLN A 218 13.67 5.65 11.29
N VAL A 219 14.14 6.84 11.66
CA VAL A 219 13.77 7.51 12.91
C VAL A 219 13.33 8.92 12.60
N ALA A 220 12.10 9.23 13.00
CA ALA A 220 11.49 10.53 12.85
C ALA A 220 11.12 11.06 14.23
N ARG A 221 11.43 12.32 14.50
CA ARG A 221 11.11 12.98 15.78
C ARG A 221 10.40 14.29 15.55
N SER A 222 9.43 14.61 16.40
CA SER A 222 8.74 15.91 16.36
C SER A 222 9.66 17.07 16.77
N GLY A 223 10.72 16.76 17.52
CA GLY A 223 11.73 17.69 18.02
C GLY A 223 12.64 16.99 19.02
N ALA A 224 13.74 17.64 19.42
CA ALA A 224 14.64 17.09 20.43
C ALA A 224 13.88 16.88 21.77
N GLY A 225 13.94 15.67 22.33
CA GLY A 225 13.24 15.32 23.56
C GLY A 225 11.72 15.13 23.41
N GLY A 226 11.19 15.25 22.18
CA GLY A 226 9.77 15.12 21.88
C GLY A 226 9.33 13.69 21.62
N LYS A 227 8.17 13.53 20.96
CA LYS A 227 7.72 12.22 20.48
C LYS A 227 8.56 11.81 19.28
N ALA A 228 8.79 10.51 19.16
CA ALA A 228 9.49 9.90 18.04
C ALA A 228 8.77 8.64 17.55
N LEU A 229 8.93 8.38 16.27
CA LEU A 229 8.55 7.15 15.60
C LEU A 229 9.82 6.51 15.02
N MET A 230 10.07 5.27 15.39
CA MET A 230 11.08 4.43 14.75
C MET A 230 10.37 3.34 13.95
N ALA A 231 10.80 3.16 12.71
CA ALA A 231 10.38 2.07 11.84
C ALA A 231 11.62 1.24 11.46
N LEU A 232 11.60 -0.05 11.77
CA LEU A 232 12.67 -0.98 11.43
C LEU A 232 12.15 -2.02 10.44
N THR A 233 12.87 -2.24 9.35
CA THR A 233 12.67 -3.43 8.52
C THR A 233 13.61 -4.53 9.02
N VAL A 234 13.09 -5.73 9.20
CA VAL A 234 13.84 -6.87 9.74
C VAL A 234 13.69 -8.09 8.83
N ASP A 235 14.63 -9.03 8.93
CA ASP A 235 14.72 -10.17 8.01
C ASP A 235 13.75 -11.32 8.36
N SER A 236 13.10 -11.27 9.52
CA SER A 236 12.27 -12.36 10.05
C SER A 236 11.20 -11.85 11.01
N ASP A 237 10.19 -12.69 11.26
CA ASP A 237 9.17 -12.42 12.27
C ASP A 237 9.76 -12.17 13.66
N VAL A 238 9.09 -11.29 14.41
CA VAL A 238 9.48 -10.92 15.77
C VAL A 238 8.38 -11.34 16.72
N SER A 239 8.71 -12.22 17.66
CA SER A 239 7.75 -12.71 18.65
C SER A 239 7.23 -11.60 19.57
N GLU A 240 6.00 -11.76 20.06
CA GLU A 240 5.39 -10.84 21.03
C GLU A 240 6.23 -10.66 22.30
N ASP A 241 6.96 -11.68 22.76
CA ASP A 241 7.84 -11.59 23.93
C ASP A 241 8.99 -10.59 23.72
N ILE A 242 9.56 -10.57 22.51
CA ILE A 242 10.61 -9.61 22.13
C ILE A 242 10.01 -8.21 22.05
N LEU A 243 8.84 -8.04 21.42
CA LEU A 243 8.17 -6.74 21.33
C LEU A 243 7.80 -6.19 22.72
N ALA A 244 7.34 -7.05 23.62
CA ALA A 244 7.04 -6.70 25.01
C ALA A 244 8.30 -6.31 25.79
N THR A 245 9.41 -7.02 25.56
CA THR A 245 10.72 -6.67 26.13
C THR A 245 11.17 -5.30 25.65
N ILE A 246 11.14 -5.05 24.33
CA ILE A 246 11.46 -3.74 23.75
C ILE A 246 10.56 -2.66 24.37
N LYS A 247 9.25 -2.89 24.48
CA LYS A 247 8.31 -1.92 25.07
C LYS A 247 8.72 -1.54 26.48
N LYS A 248 8.99 -2.55 27.30
CA LYS A 248 9.33 -2.40 28.71
C LYS A 248 10.66 -1.68 28.90
N GLU A 249 11.69 -2.07 28.17
CA GLU A 249 13.05 -1.51 28.33
C GLU A 249 13.18 -0.10 27.77
N THR A 250 12.42 0.23 26.73
CA THR A 250 12.43 1.58 26.12
C THR A 250 11.44 2.55 26.74
N GLY A 251 10.45 2.05 27.51
CA GLY A 251 9.34 2.86 28.01
C GLY A 251 8.42 3.39 26.91
N ALA A 252 8.41 2.73 25.74
CA ALA A 252 7.64 3.17 24.58
C ALA A 252 6.13 3.12 24.81
N GLU A 253 5.43 4.09 24.22
CA GLU A 253 3.96 4.15 24.20
C GLU A 253 3.39 2.93 23.47
N SER A 254 3.98 2.58 22.34
CA SER A 254 3.60 1.40 21.54
C SER A 254 4.79 0.78 20.82
N VAL A 255 4.77 -0.54 20.71
CA VAL A 255 5.63 -1.35 19.83
C VAL A 255 4.71 -2.30 19.09
N ARG A 256 4.83 -2.36 17.75
CA ARG A 256 4.02 -3.21 16.89
C ARG A 256 4.88 -3.83 15.81
N ALA A 257 4.76 -5.13 15.61
CA ALA A 257 5.22 -5.76 14.39
C ALA A 257 4.09 -5.72 13.36
N VAL A 258 4.45 -5.51 12.10
CA VAL A 258 3.57 -5.57 10.94
C VAL A 258 4.20 -6.56 9.99
N VAL A 259 3.44 -7.61 9.65
CA VAL A 259 3.82 -8.60 8.65
C VAL A 259 3.01 -8.33 7.40
N LEU A 260 3.65 -7.75 6.38
CA LEU A 260 3.00 -7.45 5.11
C LEU A 260 2.83 -8.71 4.28
N VAL A 261 1.61 -8.91 3.80
CA VAL A 261 1.25 -9.98 2.86
C VAL A 261 0.98 -9.34 1.50
N ASP A 262 1.55 -9.91 0.44
CA ASP A 262 1.33 -9.49 -0.95
C ASP A 262 0.03 -10.06 -1.55
#